data_AF-A0A4Y9PBD8-F1
#
_entry.id   AF-A0A4Y9PBD8-F1
#
_cell.length_a   1.000
_cell.length_b   1.000
_cell.length_c   1.000
_cell.angle_alpha   90.00
_cell.angle_beta   90.00
_cell.angle_gamma   90.00
#
_symmetry.space_group_name_H-M   'P 1'
#
loop_
_entity.id
_entity.type
_entity.pdbx_description
1 polymer ?
#
loop_
_entity_poly.entity_id
_entity_poly.type
_entity_poly.pdbx_seq_one_letter_code
_entity_poly.pdbx_strand_id
1 'polypeptide(L)'
;MDAVIGRLEKTVFDCPDPRALAAFYAEVLGMRVNEDDGDGAWVVIGRDVGWRELAFQRASPYLPPVWPDPGHPQQLHVDIRVDDVEAGERAVVALGASRLHDASDEGFRVFADPAGHPFCLVF
;
A
#
# COMPACT_ATOMS: atom_id res chain seq x y z
N MET A 1 -18.43 10.24 -28.95
CA MET A 1 -17.61 9.94 -27.75
C MET A 1 -16.20 9.78 -28.26
N ASP A 2 -15.32 10.71 -27.94
CA ASP A 2 -13.92 10.57 -28.31
C ASP A 2 -13.39 9.24 -27.77
N ALA A 3 -12.64 8.53 -28.60
CA ALA A 3 -12.13 7.22 -28.26
C ALA A 3 -11.18 7.34 -27.07
N VAL A 4 -11.59 6.78 -25.93
CA VAL A 4 -10.72 6.63 -24.75
C VAL A 4 -9.51 5.77 -25.13
N ILE A 5 -8.30 6.22 -24.75
CA ILE A 5 -7.03 5.55 -25.10
C ILE A 5 -6.87 4.22 -24.33
N GLY A 6 -7.34 4.15 -23.08
CA GLY A 6 -7.15 2.97 -22.24
C GLY A 6 -7.95 2.98 -20.95
N ARG A 7 -7.75 1.92 -20.15
CA ARG A 7 -8.31 1.74 -18.81
C ARG A 7 -7.17 1.45 -17.85
N LEU A 8 -7.28 1.92 -16.61
CA LEU A 8 -6.32 1.58 -15.57
C LEU A 8 -6.34 0.08 -15.33
N GLU A 9 -5.16 -0.53 -15.33
CA GLU A 9 -4.99 -1.98 -15.20
C GLU A 9 -4.62 -2.38 -13.76
N LYS A 10 -3.77 -1.61 -13.06
CA LYS A 10 -3.38 -1.77 -11.65
C LYS A 10 -2.39 -0.67 -11.25
N THR A 11 -2.23 -0.44 -9.95
CA THR A 11 -1.14 0.38 -9.37
C THR A 11 -0.02 -0.53 -8.88
N VAL A 12 1.24 -0.13 -9.07
CA VAL A 12 2.43 -0.96 -8.75
C VAL A 12 3.29 -0.26 -7.70
N PHE A 13 3.74 -1.01 -6.70
CA PHE A 13 4.59 -0.55 -5.59
C PHE A 13 5.96 -1.20 -5.69
N ASP A 14 7.01 -0.39 -5.75
CA ASP A 14 8.38 -0.89 -5.64
C ASP A 14 8.69 -1.24 -4.18
N CYS A 15 9.26 -2.41 -3.93
CA CYS A 15 9.57 -2.85 -2.58
C CYS A 15 10.71 -3.87 -2.57
N PRO A 16 11.34 -4.14 -1.41
CA PRO A 16 12.37 -5.16 -1.32
C PRO A 16 11.77 -6.59 -1.27
N ASP A 17 10.54 -6.74 -0.75
CA ASP A 17 9.83 -8.02 -0.61
C ASP A 17 8.36 -7.90 -1.07
N PRO A 18 8.07 -8.28 -2.33
CA PRO A 18 6.71 -8.23 -2.89
C PRO A 18 5.69 -9.09 -2.15
N ARG A 19 6.08 -10.25 -1.64
CA ARG A 19 5.14 -11.16 -0.95
C ARG A 19 4.76 -10.62 0.41
N ALA A 20 5.72 -10.08 1.16
CA ALA A 20 5.46 -9.45 2.45
C ALA A 20 4.55 -8.24 2.30
N LEU A 21 4.83 -7.37 1.32
CA LEU A 21 4.02 -6.17 1.11
C LEU A 21 2.62 -6.50 0.56
N ALA A 22 2.52 -7.50 -0.32
CA ALA A 22 1.22 -8.00 -0.78
C ALA A 22 0.38 -8.56 0.36
N ALA A 23 0.98 -9.34 1.27
CA ALA A 23 0.28 -9.87 2.44
C ALA A 23 -0.25 -8.75 3.35
N PHE A 24 0.57 -7.71 3.60
CA PHE A 24 0.15 -6.54 4.35
C PHE A 24 -1.11 -5.90 3.75
N TYR A 25 -1.08 -5.51 2.47
CA TYR A 25 -2.23 -4.85 1.84
C TYR A 25 -3.42 -5.78 1.61
N ALA A 26 -3.19 -7.09 1.42
CA ALA A 26 -4.27 -8.06 1.34
C ALA A 26 -5.10 -8.09 2.62
N GLU A 27 -4.45 -8.14 3.78
CA GLU A 27 -5.12 -8.10 5.07
C GLU A 27 -5.79 -6.75 5.33
N VAL A 28 -5.10 -5.63 5.05
CA VAL A 28 -5.64 -4.28 5.30
C VAL A 28 -6.88 -3.99 4.44
N LEU A 29 -6.90 -4.43 3.19
CA LEU A 29 -7.94 -4.07 2.21
C LEU A 29 -8.96 -5.18 1.95
N GLY A 30 -8.86 -6.31 2.66
CA GLY A 30 -9.70 -7.48 2.41
C GLY A 30 -9.52 -8.05 0.99
N MET A 31 -8.30 -7.99 0.46
CA MET A 31 -7.94 -8.50 -0.85
C MET A 31 -7.28 -9.88 -0.73
N ARG A 32 -7.02 -10.51 -1.88
CA ARG A 32 -6.33 -11.80 -1.97
C ARG A 32 -5.25 -11.76 -3.04
N VAL A 33 -4.23 -12.61 -2.90
CA VAL A 33 -3.24 -12.85 -3.96
C VAL A 33 -3.93 -13.54 -5.12
N ASN A 34 -3.91 -12.90 -6.29
CA ASN A 34 -4.43 -13.44 -7.54
C ASN A 34 -3.31 -13.92 -8.46
N GLU A 35 -2.11 -13.33 -8.36
CA GLU A 35 -0.93 -13.71 -9.13
C GLU A 35 0.32 -13.64 -8.27
N ASP A 36 1.19 -14.62 -8.43
CA ASP A 36 2.55 -14.68 -7.92
C ASP A 36 3.39 -15.33 -9.02
N ASP A 37 4.48 -14.67 -9.44
CA ASP A 37 5.34 -15.16 -10.54
C ASP A 37 6.18 -16.40 -10.16
N GLY A 38 6.08 -16.87 -8.92
CA GLY A 38 6.75 -18.05 -8.40
C GLY A 38 8.12 -17.73 -7.78
N ASP A 39 8.87 -16.80 -8.36
CA ASP A 39 10.14 -16.34 -7.80
C ASP A 39 9.96 -15.24 -6.72
N GLY A 40 8.75 -14.67 -6.64
CA GLY A 40 8.36 -13.64 -5.68
C GLY A 40 8.87 -12.25 -6.08
N ALA A 41 9.14 -11.98 -7.36
CA ALA A 41 9.55 -10.66 -7.84
C ALA A 41 8.34 -9.79 -8.17
N TRP A 42 7.21 -10.44 -8.40
CA TRP A 42 5.97 -9.82 -8.78
C TRP A 42 4.79 -10.53 -8.13
N VAL A 43 3.97 -9.77 -7.40
CA VAL A 43 2.73 -10.26 -6.78
C VAL A 43 1.60 -9.29 -7.11
N VAL A 44 0.42 -9.81 -7.44
CA VAL A 44 -0.79 -9.01 -7.68
C VAL A 44 -1.89 -9.43 -6.73
N ILE A 45 -2.55 -8.45 -6.12
CA ILE A 45 -3.73 -8.66 -5.28
C ILE A 45 -4.96 -7.96 -5.86
N GLY A 46 -6.13 -8.49 -5.51
CA GLY A 46 -7.42 -7.88 -5.82
C GLY A 46 -8.52 -8.41 -4.91
N ARG A 47 -9.66 -7.72 -4.88
CA ARG A 47 -10.83 -8.07 -4.06
C ARG A 47 -11.48 -9.38 -4.50
N ASP A 48 -11.50 -9.67 -5.79
CA ASP A 48 -12.10 -10.88 -6.37
C ASP A 48 -11.11 -11.68 -7.23
N VAL A 49 -11.44 -12.95 -7.52
CA VAL A 49 -10.59 -13.82 -8.33
C VAL A 49 -10.36 -13.20 -9.71
N GLY A 50 -9.09 -13.10 -10.11
CA GLY A 50 -8.68 -12.55 -11.40
C GLY A 50 -8.69 -11.02 -11.48
N TRP A 51 -9.07 -10.32 -10.40
CA TRP A 51 -8.98 -8.86 -10.35
C TRP A 51 -7.53 -8.42 -10.08
N ARG A 52 -7.14 -7.30 -10.66
CA ARG A 52 -5.77 -6.78 -10.63
C ARG A 52 -5.86 -5.34 -10.15
N GLU A 53 -5.71 -5.12 -8.84
CA GLU A 53 -5.90 -3.78 -8.26
C GLU A 53 -4.55 -3.20 -7.82
N LEU A 54 -3.83 -3.92 -6.97
CA LEU A 54 -2.48 -3.56 -6.55
C LEU A 54 -1.50 -4.64 -6.97
N ALA A 55 -0.28 -4.21 -7.32
CA ALA A 55 0.84 -5.10 -7.55
C ALA A 55 2.09 -4.61 -6.84
N PHE A 56 3.00 -5.54 -6.59
CA PHE A 56 4.21 -5.31 -5.83
C PHE A 56 5.37 -5.85 -6.64
N GLN A 57 6.36 -5.01 -6.88
CA GLN A 57 7.52 -5.30 -7.71
C GLN A 57 8.77 -5.24 -6.85
N ARG A 58 9.65 -6.25 -7.01
CA ARG A 58 10.96 -6.24 -6.36
C ARG A 58 11.85 -5.18 -7.00
N ALA A 59 12.35 -4.25 -6.20
CA ALA A 59 13.34 -3.25 -6.60
C ALA A 59 14.68 -3.50 -5.89
N SER A 60 15.79 -3.39 -6.61
CA SER A 60 17.14 -3.52 -6.05
C SER A 60 18.17 -2.67 -6.81
N PRO A 61 18.85 -1.70 -6.15
CA PRO A 61 18.64 -1.30 -4.76
C PRO A 61 17.27 -0.65 -4.57
N TYR A 62 16.61 -0.94 -3.44
CA TYR A 62 15.40 -0.22 -3.02
C TYR A 62 15.80 0.89 -2.05
N LEU A 63 15.35 2.10 -2.34
CA LEU A 63 15.48 3.26 -1.46
C LEU A 63 14.07 3.66 -0.99
N PRO A 64 13.71 3.41 0.28
CA PRO A 64 12.38 3.73 0.76
C PRO A 64 12.15 5.25 0.73
N PRO A 65 10.91 5.70 0.49
CA PRO A 65 10.55 7.07 0.79
C PRO A 65 10.67 7.31 2.30
N VAL A 66 11.05 8.51 2.69
CA VAL A 66 11.11 8.95 4.10
C VAL A 66 10.21 10.16 4.20
N TRP A 67 8.95 9.96 4.54
CA TRP A 67 8.04 11.09 4.70
C TRP A 67 8.37 11.87 5.99
N PRO A 68 8.35 13.22 6.00
CA PRO A 68 8.06 14.14 4.90
C PRO A 68 9.34 14.70 4.21
N ASP A 69 10.47 13.98 4.26
CA ASP A 69 11.76 14.43 3.74
C ASP A 69 11.75 14.57 2.20
N PRO A 70 11.95 15.79 1.65
CA PRO A 70 12.01 16.00 0.21
C PRO A 70 13.23 15.35 -0.47
N GLY A 71 14.27 14.96 0.28
CA GLY A 71 15.41 14.20 -0.22
C GLY A 71 15.07 12.73 -0.54
N HIS A 72 14.01 12.21 0.09
CA HIS A 72 13.47 10.87 -0.11
C HIS A 72 11.94 10.97 -0.25
N PRO A 73 11.46 11.63 -1.32
CA PRO A 73 10.08 12.08 -1.39
C PRO A 73 9.10 10.90 -1.44
N GLN A 74 7.89 11.12 -0.92
CA GLN A 74 6.77 10.22 -1.21
C GLN A 74 6.60 10.10 -2.73
N GLN A 75 6.54 8.87 -3.22
CA GLN A 75 6.28 8.60 -4.65
C GLN A 75 4.79 8.38 -4.90
N LEU A 76 4.10 7.81 -3.92
CA LEU A 76 2.67 7.57 -3.85
C LEU A 76 2.24 7.54 -2.38
N HIS A 77 0.94 7.66 -2.11
CA HIS A 77 0.33 7.20 -0.88
C HIS A 77 -1.09 6.69 -1.16
N VAL A 78 -1.60 5.87 -0.23
CA VAL A 78 -2.97 5.34 -0.29
C VAL A 78 -3.77 5.87 0.88
N ASP A 79 -4.97 6.39 0.62
CA ASP A 79 -5.93 6.75 1.66
C ASP A 79 -6.90 5.58 1.89
N ILE A 80 -6.94 5.08 3.13
CA ILE A 80 -7.75 3.94 3.53
C ILE A 80 -8.82 4.42 4.51
N ARG A 81 -10.08 4.38 4.08
CA ARG A 81 -11.22 4.76 4.93
C ARG A 81 -11.46 3.67 5.98
N VAL A 82 -11.55 4.08 7.25
CA VAL A 82 -11.89 3.20 8.37
C VAL A 82 -13.00 3.83 9.21
N ASP A 83 -13.88 3.01 9.76
CA ASP A 83 -14.98 3.48 10.64
C ASP A 83 -14.51 3.75 12.07
N ASP A 84 -13.45 3.05 12.52
CA ASP A 84 -12.82 3.21 13.83
C ASP A 84 -11.31 3.31 13.65
N VAL A 85 -10.77 4.53 13.77
CA VAL A 85 -9.33 4.78 13.62
C VAL A 85 -8.50 4.09 14.69
N GLU A 86 -8.99 3.97 15.92
CA GLU A 86 -8.22 3.35 16.99
C GLU A 86 -8.08 1.84 16.75
N ALA A 87 -9.16 1.20 16.27
CA ALA A 87 -9.10 -0.19 15.83
C ALA A 87 -8.24 -0.37 14.57
N GLY A 88 -8.41 0.50 13.58
CA GLY A 88 -7.64 0.48 12.34
C GLY A 88 -6.15 0.61 12.60
N GLU A 89 -5.75 1.55 13.44
CA GLU A 89 -4.35 1.74 13.82
C GLU A 89 -3.76 0.50 14.50
N ARG A 90 -4.43 -0.03 15.53
CA ARG A 90 -3.98 -1.26 16.21
C ARG A 90 -3.77 -2.40 15.22
N ALA A 91 -4.66 -2.54 14.24
CA ALA A 91 -4.57 -3.58 13.22
C ALA A 91 -3.37 -3.37 12.29
N VAL A 92 -3.21 -2.18 11.68
CA VAL A 92 -2.11 -1.94 10.72
C VAL A 92 -0.74 -1.98 11.40
N VAL A 93 -0.63 -1.50 12.64
CA VAL A 93 0.61 -1.60 13.43
C VAL A 93 0.95 -3.04 13.76
N ALA A 94 -0.05 -3.87 14.11
CA ALA A 94 0.17 -5.29 14.34
C ALA A 94 0.62 -6.04 13.06
N LEU A 95 0.24 -5.54 11.88
CA LEU A 95 0.68 -6.04 10.57
C LEU A 95 2.05 -5.50 10.12
N GLY A 96 2.67 -4.61 10.90
CA GLY A 96 4.02 -4.09 10.63
C GLY A 96 4.09 -2.67 10.09
N ALA A 97 2.98 -1.93 10.05
CA ALA A 97 3.03 -0.50 9.76
C ALA A 97 3.67 0.28 10.92
N SER A 98 4.30 1.42 10.60
CA SER A 98 4.84 2.36 11.59
C SER A 98 4.11 3.69 11.54
N ARG A 99 3.78 4.27 12.70
CA ARG A 99 3.09 5.58 12.76
C ARG A 99 4.08 6.70 12.46
N LEU A 100 3.74 7.57 11.51
CA LEU A 100 4.59 8.69 11.07
C LEU A 100 4.11 10.05 11.57
N HIS A 101 2.80 10.21 11.81
CA HIS A 101 2.23 11.49 12.25
C HIS A 101 1.03 11.33 13.19
N ASP A 102 0.94 12.24 14.16
CA ASP A 102 -0.14 12.37 15.13
C ASP A 102 -1.06 13.53 14.74
N ALA A 103 -2.03 13.26 13.86
CA ALA A 103 -3.10 14.21 13.56
C ALA A 103 -4.44 13.66 14.06
N SER A 104 -4.69 13.72 15.38
CA SER A 104 -6.00 13.34 15.93
C SER A 104 -7.13 14.26 15.44
N ASP A 105 -6.79 15.48 15.04
CA ASP A 105 -7.76 16.56 14.80
C ASP A 105 -7.98 16.85 13.29
N GLU A 106 -7.28 16.14 12.40
CA GLU A 106 -7.32 16.40 10.94
C GLU A 106 -8.13 15.36 10.14
N GLY A 107 -8.73 14.36 10.81
CA GLY A 107 -9.52 13.30 10.17
C GLY A 107 -8.69 12.24 9.43
N PHE A 108 -7.38 12.20 9.67
CA PHE A 108 -6.50 11.16 9.15
C PHE A 108 -5.28 10.92 10.04
N ARG A 109 -4.68 9.73 9.95
CA ARG A 109 -3.38 9.40 10.57
C ARG A 109 -2.45 8.82 9.51
N VAL A 110 -1.20 9.28 9.48
CA VAL A 110 -0.20 8.84 8.50
C VAL A 110 0.66 7.74 9.08
N PHE A 111 0.84 6.68 8.30
CA PHE A 111 1.66 5.52 8.59
C PHE A 111 2.61 5.23 7.44
N ALA A 112 3.68 4.50 7.71
CA ALA A 112 4.51 3.85 6.71
C ALA A 112 4.15 2.36 6.68
N ASP A 113 3.96 1.79 5.49
CA ASP A 113 3.87 0.34 5.30
C ASP A 113 5.23 -0.35 5.57
N PRO A 114 5.32 -1.69 5.55
CA PRO A 114 6.57 -2.40 5.81
C PRO A 114 7.74 -2.08 4.85
N ALA A 115 7.45 -1.50 3.68
CA ALA A 115 8.47 -1.02 2.75
C ALA A 115 8.75 0.49 2.91
N GLY A 116 7.99 1.21 3.73
CA GLY A 116 8.17 2.63 4.03
C GLY A 116 7.26 3.55 3.24
N HIS A 117 6.38 3.05 2.35
CA HIS A 117 5.47 3.92 1.62
C HIS A 117 4.47 4.57 2.59
N PRO A 118 4.27 5.89 2.50
CA PRO A 118 3.25 6.53 3.32
C PRO A 118 1.86 6.07 2.89
N PHE A 119 0.97 5.86 3.84
CA PHE A 119 -0.47 5.69 3.63
C PHE A 119 -1.22 6.33 4.81
N CYS A 120 -2.49 6.66 4.59
CA CYS A 120 -3.34 7.25 5.62
C CYS A 120 -4.45 6.31 6.00
N LEU A 121 -4.77 6.25 7.30
CA LEU A 121 -6.12 5.91 7.73
C LEU A 121 -6.92 7.21 7.77
N VAL A 122 -7.98 7.29 6.98
CA VAL A 122 -8.90 8.43 6.96
C VAL A 122 -10.20 8.04 7.66
N PHE A 123 -10.75 8.90 8.51
CA PHE A 123 -11.92 8.62 9.34
C PHE A 123 -12.83 9.83 9.41
#